data_AF-A0AAV5SK94-F1
#
_entry.id   AF-A0AAV5SK94-F1
#
_cell.length_a   1.000
_cell.length_b   1.000
_cell.length_c   1.000
_cell.angle_alpha   90.00
_cell.angle_beta   90.00
_cell.angle_gamma   90.00
#
_symmetry.space_group_name_H-M   'P 1'
#
loop_
_entity.id
_entity.type
_entity.pdbx_description
1 polymer ?
#
loop_
_entity_poly.entity_id
_entity_poly.type
_entity_poly.pdbx_seq_one_letter_code
_entity_poly.pdbx_strand_id
1 'polypeptide(L)'
;MGLCESQEIKDQKEINRKIDKDLKKTSSTLKQKLLLLGPGESGKSTTLKQMQILHASGFSEAKIEEMRVVITYNTIQSMIVLLDNMEALGINLHDPRLRDQAGYLRKYFNETNDETRKISLEVKTAIKSLWADKGIQRCYDNRANFQFADSTIHFFEDIDRISLGGYKPTPQDILFCRTATTGVVQVNFVIKSIDFE
;
A
#
# COMPACT_ATOMS: atom_id res chain seq x y z
N MET A 1 -7.00 35.68 57.59
CA MET A 1 -7.15 34.21 57.54
C MET A 1 -6.72 33.76 56.15
N GLY A 2 -5.46 33.35 55.99
CA GLY A 2 -4.92 32.89 54.71
C GLY A 2 -5.08 31.38 54.61
N LEU A 3 -5.94 30.92 53.70
CA LEU A 3 -6.03 29.50 53.36
C LEU A 3 -4.74 29.10 52.63
N CYS A 4 -3.93 28.26 53.28
CA CYS A 4 -2.88 27.50 52.61
C CYS A 4 -3.56 26.57 51.61
N GLU A 5 -3.64 27.03 50.36
CA GLU A 5 -4.03 26.20 49.23
C GLU A 5 -2.98 25.09 49.09
N SER A 6 -3.41 23.83 49.21
CA SER A 6 -2.52 22.68 49.10
C SER A 6 -1.81 22.69 47.75
N GLN A 7 -0.56 22.24 47.73
CA GLN A 7 0.27 22.22 46.52
C GLN A 7 -0.45 21.51 45.36
N GLU A 8 -1.19 20.44 45.68
CA GLU A 8 -2.01 19.67 44.76
C GLU A 8 -3.10 20.50 44.05
N ILE A 9 -3.77 21.42 44.75
CA ILE A 9 -4.77 22.32 44.15
C ILE A 9 -4.11 23.33 43.21
N LYS A 10 -2.90 23.80 43.54
CA LYS A 10 -2.14 24.73 42.68
C LYS A 10 -1.69 24.03 41.39
N ASP A 11 -1.16 22.82 41.51
CA ASP A 11 -0.71 22.01 40.37
C ASP A 11 -1.89 21.69 39.45
N GLN A 12 -3.06 21.34 40.02
CA GLN A 12 -4.26 21.06 39.26
C GLN A 12 -4.84 22.29 38.54
N LYS A 13 -4.78 23.47 39.17
CA LYS A 13 -5.12 24.75 38.50
C LYS A 13 -4.17 25.07 37.35
N GLU A 14 -2.89 24.75 37.49
CA GLU A 14 -1.91 24.97 36.42
C GLU A 14 -2.15 24.02 35.24
N ILE A 15 -2.45 22.75 35.51
CA ILE A 15 -2.86 21.76 34.49
C ILE A 15 -4.11 22.23 33.76
N ASN A 16 -5.17 22.62 34.48
CA ASN A 16 -6.39 23.13 33.86
C ASN A 16 -6.14 24.37 33.00
N ARG A 17 -5.31 25.32 33.47
CA ARG A 17 -4.91 26.48 32.65
C ARG A 17 -4.18 26.10 31.38
N LYS A 18 -3.31 25.09 31.40
CA LYS A 18 -2.61 24.60 30.21
C LYS A 18 -3.60 23.98 29.24
N ILE A 19 -4.50 23.12 29.72
CA ILE A 19 -5.55 22.49 28.91
C ILE A 19 -6.45 23.54 28.25
N ASP A 20 -6.95 24.53 29.01
CA ASP A 20 -7.80 25.61 28.47
C ASP A 20 -7.08 26.43 27.40
N LYS A 21 -5.78 26.68 27.58
CA LYS A 21 -4.95 27.39 26.62
C LYS A 21 -4.78 26.59 25.33
N ASP A 22 -4.54 25.29 25.44
CA ASP A 22 -4.38 24.38 24.30
C ASP A 22 -5.71 24.16 23.54
N LEU A 23 -6.84 24.07 24.25
CA LEU A 23 -8.18 24.00 23.67
C LEU A 23 -8.52 25.26 22.88
N LYS A 24 -8.23 26.46 23.44
CA LYS A 24 -8.44 27.73 22.73
C LYS A 24 -7.58 27.83 21.47
N LYS A 25 -6.31 27.43 21.56
CA LYS A 25 -5.39 27.44 20.41
C LYS A 25 -5.82 26.47 19.31
N THR A 26 -6.31 25.29 19.69
CA THR A 26 -6.85 24.29 18.75
C THR A 26 -8.15 24.77 18.11
N SER A 27 -9.05 25.37 18.90
CA SER A 27 -10.33 25.92 18.42
C SER A 27 -10.16 27.12 17.48
N SER A 28 -9.13 27.95 17.67
CA SER A 28 -8.82 29.07 16.78
C SER A 28 -8.22 28.68 15.43
N THR A 29 -7.80 27.42 15.25
CA THR A 29 -7.21 26.94 14.00
C THR A 29 -8.33 26.36 13.13
N LEU A 30 -8.75 27.10 12.10
CA LEU A 30 -9.73 26.62 11.14
C LEU A 30 -9.11 25.49 10.31
N LYS A 31 -9.48 24.25 10.64
CA LYS A 31 -9.11 23.06 9.84
C LYS A 31 -10.25 22.69 8.90
N GLN A 32 -9.93 22.55 7.62
CA GLN A 32 -10.89 22.10 6.62
C GLN A 32 -10.93 20.57 6.58
N LYS A 33 -12.07 19.99 6.92
CA LYS A 33 -12.26 18.54 6.85
C LYS A 33 -12.64 18.10 5.44
N LEU A 34 -11.91 17.14 4.87
CA LEU A 34 -12.19 16.58 3.54
C LEU A 34 -12.49 15.08 3.63
N LEU A 35 -13.73 14.69 3.31
CA LEU A 35 -14.16 13.30 3.28
C LEU A 35 -14.19 12.78 1.83
N LEU A 36 -13.43 11.71 1.56
CA LEU A 36 -13.48 11.02 0.26
C LEU A 36 -14.42 9.82 0.33
N LEU A 37 -15.47 9.83 -0.48
CA LEU A 37 -16.45 8.75 -0.60
C LEU A 37 -16.46 8.16 -2.02
N GLY A 38 -16.83 6.89 -2.13
CA GLY A 38 -16.90 6.19 -3.40
C GLY A 38 -16.81 4.66 -3.24
N PRO A 39 -17.19 3.90 -4.26
CA PRO A 39 -17.14 2.43 -4.25
C PRO A 39 -15.72 1.89 -4.05
N GLY A 40 -15.58 0.60 -3.78
CA GLY A 40 -14.26 -0.06 -3.73
C GLY A 40 -13.44 0.25 -4.97
N GLU A 41 -12.12 0.38 -4.81
CA GLU A 41 -11.18 0.57 -5.92
C GLU A 41 -11.34 1.86 -6.74
N SER A 42 -12.20 2.79 -6.32
CA SER A 42 -12.43 4.09 -6.98
C SER A 42 -11.28 5.11 -6.89
N GLY A 43 -10.09 4.70 -6.44
CA GLY A 43 -8.90 5.57 -6.32
C GLY A 43 -8.82 6.47 -5.08
N LYS A 44 -9.72 6.36 -4.09
CA LYS A 44 -9.70 7.22 -2.88
C LYS A 44 -8.35 7.19 -2.14
N SER A 45 -7.83 6.00 -1.87
CA SER A 45 -6.55 5.83 -1.20
C SER A 45 -5.41 6.39 -2.05
N THR A 46 -5.51 6.30 -3.38
CA THR A 46 -4.54 6.89 -4.32
C THR A 46 -4.55 8.42 -4.22
N THR A 47 -5.73 9.04 -4.16
CA THR A 47 -5.85 10.49 -3.95
C THR A 47 -5.23 10.93 -2.62
N LEU A 48 -5.46 10.21 -1.52
CA LEU A 48 -4.82 10.50 -0.23
C LEU A 48 -3.29 10.34 -0.30
N LYS A 49 -2.80 9.28 -0.94
CA LYS A 49 -1.35 9.08 -1.16
C LYS A 49 -0.74 10.22 -1.97
N GLN A 50 -1.45 10.76 -2.98
CA GLN A 50 -1.00 11.94 -3.73
C GLN A 50 -0.91 13.18 -2.84
N MET A 51 -1.90 13.42 -1.99
CA MET A 51 -1.84 14.53 -1.02
C MET A 51 -0.66 14.37 -0.06
N GLN A 52 -0.38 13.13 0.38
CA GLN A 52 0.79 12.83 1.22
C GLN A 52 2.11 13.18 0.52
N ILE A 53 2.25 12.78 -0.75
CA ILE A 53 3.45 13.02 -1.57
C ILE A 53 3.65 14.53 -1.81
N LEU A 54 2.60 15.23 -2.21
CA LEU A 54 2.70 16.62 -2.67
C LEU A 54 2.71 17.63 -1.52
N HIS A 55 2.04 17.32 -0.40
CA HIS A 55 1.69 18.31 0.63
C HIS A 55 1.98 17.87 2.08
N ALA A 56 2.46 16.64 2.33
CA ALA A 56 2.73 16.16 3.69
C ALA A 56 4.10 15.47 3.85
N SER A 57 5.14 16.00 3.18
CA SER A 57 6.54 15.54 3.29
C SER A 57 6.80 14.10 2.82
N GLY A 58 5.90 13.48 2.04
CA GLY A 58 6.10 12.14 1.50
C GLY A 58 5.93 11.03 2.54
N PHE A 59 6.60 9.90 2.32
CA PHE A 59 6.51 8.70 3.18
C PHE A 59 7.78 8.53 4.02
N SER A 60 7.62 8.11 5.28
CA SER A 60 8.75 7.76 6.15
C SER A 60 9.47 6.51 5.64
N GLU A 61 10.75 6.34 6.00
CA GLU A 61 11.52 5.12 5.66
C GLU A 61 10.83 3.85 6.14
N ALA A 62 10.25 3.88 7.34
CA ALA A 62 9.48 2.76 7.88
C ALA A 62 8.26 2.42 7.00
N LYS A 63 7.54 3.43 6.50
CA LYS A 63 6.42 3.22 5.59
C LYS A 63 6.87 2.71 4.23
N ILE A 64 7.99 3.22 3.71
CA ILE A 64 8.56 2.73 2.45
C ILE A 64 8.93 1.24 2.57
N GLU A 65 9.50 0.83 3.70
CA GLU A 65 9.84 -0.56 3.98
C GLU A 65 8.60 -1.46 4.11
N GLU A 66 7.56 -0.99 4.80
CA GLU A 66 6.25 -1.68 4.84
C GLU A 66 5.69 -1.85 3.42
N MET A 67 5.72 -0.80 2.60
CA MET A 67 5.25 -0.86 1.22
C MET A 67 6.07 -1.81 0.36
N ARG A 68 7.36 -2.00 0.63
CA ARG A 68 8.24 -2.97 -0.07
C ARG A 68 7.72 -4.40 0.10
N VAL A 69 7.32 -4.75 1.32
CA VAL A 69 6.73 -6.06 1.65
C VAL A 69 5.40 -6.24 0.91
N VAL A 70 4.52 -5.23 0.96
CA VAL A 70 3.20 -5.29 0.31
C VAL A 70 3.33 -5.39 -1.22
N ILE A 71 4.26 -4.65 -1.84
CA ILE A 71 4.51 -4.73 -3.28
C ILE A 71 5.00 -6.14 -3.66
N THR A 72 5.92 -6.69 -2.88
CA THR A 72 6.44 -8.06 -3.08
C THR A 72 5.30 -9.08 -3.03
N TYR A 73 4.46 -8.99 -1.99
CA TYR A 73 3.27 -9.83 -1.85
C TYR A 73 2.33 -9.72 -3.06
N ASN A 74 1.91 -8.50 -3.39
CA ASN A 74 0.95 -8.23 -4.46
C ASN A 74 1.45 -8.69 -5.84
N THR A 75 2.76 -8.55 -6.08
CA THR A 75 3.38 -8.97 -7.34
C THR A 75 3.27 -10.47 -7.51
N ILE A 76 3.69 -11.24 -6.51
CA ILE A 76 3.61 -12.71 -6.56
C ILE A 76 2.14 -13.15 -6.61
N GLN A 77 1.28 -12.55 -5.78
CA GLN A 77 -0.14 -12.90 -5.74
C GLN A 77 -0.85 -12.67 -7.06
N SER A 78 -0.59 -11.56 -7.72
CA SER A 78 -1.25 -11.29 -8.99
C SER A 78 -0.87 -12.31 -10.06
N MET A 79 0.37 -12.83 -10.04
CA MET A 79 0.74 -13.93 -10.94
C MET A 79 0.01 -15.23 -10.58
N ILE A 80 -0.18 -15.54 -9.30
CA ILE A 80 -1.01 -16.68 -8.87
C ILE A 80 -2.47 -16.53 -9.33
N VAL A 81 -3.05 -15.34 -9.19
CA VAL A 81 -4.41 -15.05 -9.67
C VAL A 81 -4.54 -15.28 -11.18
N LEU A 82 -3.55 -14.87 -11.98
CA LEU A 82 -3.55 -15.17 -13.41
C LEU A 82 -3.49 -16.68 -13.65
N LEU A 83 -2.61 -17.40 -12.96
CA LEU A 83 -2.50 -18.86 -13.09
C LEU A 83 -3.79 -19.61 -12.70
N ASP A 84 -4.51 -19.13 -11.68
CA ASP A 84 -5.80 -19.71 -11.26
C ASP A 84 -6.90 -19.43 -12.29
N ASN A 85 -6.97 -18.21 -12.81
CA ASN A 85 -8.00 -17.84 -13.78
C ASN A 85 -7.72 -18.39 -15.18
N MET A 86 -6.47 -18.74 -15.51
CA MET A 86 -6.16 -19.50 -16.72
C MET A 86 -6.93 -20.82 -16.77
N GLU A 87 -6.92 -21.58 -15.67
CA GLU A 87 -7.63 -22.86 -15.58
C GLU A 87 -9.15 -22.65 -15.69
N ALA A 88 -9.69 -21.67 -14.97
CA ALA A 88 -11.12 -21.33 -15.01
C ALA A 88 -11.59 -20.90 -16.42
N LEU A 89 -10.73 -20.24 -17.20
CA LEU A 89 -11.01 -19.80 -18.57
C LEU A 89 -10.65 -20.85 -19.64
N GLY A 90 -10.13 -22.02 -19.25
CA GLY A 90 -9.68 -23.05 -20.19
C GLY A 90 -8.47 -22.62 -21.04
N ILE A 91 -7.66 -21.68 -20.54
CA ILE A 91 -6.46 -21.18 -21.19
C ILE A 91 -5.26 -21.99 -20.70
N ASN A 92 -4.50 -22.58 -21.62
CA ASN A 92 -3.27 -23.28 -21.31
C ASN A 92 -2.06 -22.37 -21.47
N LEU A 93 -0.99 -22.66 -20.71
CA LEU A 93 0.34 -22.09 -20.97
C LEU A 93 0.78 -22.41 -22.39
N HIS A 94 1.35 -21.43 -23.08
CA HIS A 94 1.86 -21.63 -24.43
C HIS A 94 3.12 -22.48 -24.44
N ASP A 95 4.03 -22.28 -23.48
CA ASP A 95 5.18 -23.14 -23.24
C ASP A 95 4.90 -24.12 -22.09
N PRO A 96 4.76 -25.43 -22.35
CA PRO A 96 4.49 -26.44 -21.31
C PRO A 96 5.59 -26.54 -20.25
N ARG A 97 6.82 -26.12 -20.55
CA ARG A 97 7.95 -26.15 -19.61
C ARG A 97 7.76 -25.18 -18.46
N LEU A 98 6.93 -24.15 -18.63
CA LEU A 98 6.63 -23.16 -17.59
C LEU A 98 5.72 -23.73 -16.48
N ARG A 99 5.16 -24.93 -16.65
CA ARG A 99 4.36 -25.61 -15.62
C ARG A 99 5.14 -25.81 -14.32
N ASP A 100 6.42 -26.16 -14.42
CA ASP A 100 7.27 -26.34 -13.24
C ASP A 100 7.50 -25.01 -12.51
N GLN A 101 7.65 -23.92 -13.26
CA GLN A 101 7.79 -22.58 -12.69
C GLN A 101 6.49 -22.08 -12.05
N ALA A 102 5.33 -22.34 -12.66
CA ALA A 102 4.04 -22.07 -12.07
C ALA A 102 3.83 -22.85 -10.77
N GLY A 103 4.17 -24.15 -10.76
CA GLY A 103 4.12 -25.00 -9.57
C GLY A 103 5.05 -24.52 -8.45
N TYR A 104 6.28 -24.14 -8.81
CA TYR A 104 7.22 -23.53 -7.87
C TYR A 104 6.69 -22.23 -7.26
N LEU A 105 6.14 -21.33 -8.08
CA LEU A 105 5.63 -20.05 -7.61
C LEU A 105 4.45 -20.23 -6.64
N ARG A 106 3.54 -21.17 -6.92
CA ARG A 106 2.44 -21.54 -6.02
C ARG A 106 2.95 -22.07 -4.69
N LYS A 107 3.92 -22.99 -4.73
CA LYS A 107 4.56 -23.53 -3.53
C LYS A 107 5.23 -22.43 -2.71
N TYR A 108 6.03 -21.59 -3.35
CA TYR A 108 6.71 -20.46 -2.72
C TYR A 108 5.73 -19.51 -2.05
N PHE A 109 4.62 -19.20 -2.71
CA PHE A 109 3.58 -18.33 -2.17
C PHE A 109 2.95 -18.92 -0.90
N ASN A 110 2.61 -20.21 -0.89
CA ASN A 110 1.92 -20.86 0.23
C ASN A 110 2.84 -21.15 1.42
N GLU A 111 4.13 -21.41 1.21
CA GLU A 111 5.06 -21.84 2.28
C GLU A 111 5.78 -20.67 2.96
N THR A 112 5.81 -19.49 2.35
CA THR A 112 6.56 -18.33 2.87
C THR A 112 5.62 -17.39 3.63
N ASN A 113 6.01 -16.91 4.81
CA ASN A 113 5.27 -15.86 5.52
C ASN A 113 5.41 -14.51 4.79
N ASP A 114 4.34 -13.71 4.81
CA ASP A 114 4.28 -12.42 4.11
C ASP A 114 5.37 -11.44 4.56
N GLU A 115 5.68 -11.38 5.85
CA GLU A 115 6.62 -10.41 6.45
C GLU A 115 8.09 -10.62 6.05
N THR A 116 8.48 -11.86 5.72
CA THR A 116 9.87 -12.20 5.35
C THR A 116 10.01 -12.49 3.86
N ARG A 117 8.92 -12.41 3.10
CA ARG A 117 8.90 -12.73 1.67
C ARG A 117 9.77 -11.74 0.89
N LYS A 118 10.66 -12.28 0.06
CA LYS A 118 11.54 -11.54 -0.83
C LYS A 118 11.52 -12.17 -2.20
N ILE A 119 11.61 -11.38 -3.26
CA ILE A 119 11.71 -11.93 -4.61
C ILE A 119 13.11 -12.52 -4.79
N SER A 120 13.22 -13.84 -4.68
CA SER A 120 14.46 -14.56 -4.98
C SER A 120 14.74 -14.55 -6.49
N LEU A 121 15.94 -14.97 -6.89
CA LEU A 121 16.30 -15.07 -8.31
C LEU A 121 15.38 -16.04 -9.06
N GLU A 122 14.98 -17.13 -8.41
CA GLU A 122 14.08 -18.15 -8.94
C GLU A 122 12.66 -17.59 -9.11
N VAL A 123 12.14 -16.89 -8.10
CA VAL A 123 10.83 -16.21 -8.16
C VAL A 123 10.82 -15.15 -9.26
N LYS A 124 11.88 -14.33 -9.35
CA LYS A 124 12.05 -13.34 -10.43
C LYS A 124 11.98 -14.02 -11.78
N THR A 125 12.77 -15.08 -11.96
CA THR A 125 12.87 -15.79 -13.23
C THR A 125 11.53 -16.40 -13.62
N ALA A 126 10.82 -17.01 -12.67
CA ALA A 126 9.49 -17.58 -12.89
C ALA A 126 8.46 -16.51 -13.28
N ILE A 127 8.39 -15.38 -12.57
CA ILE A 127 7.45 -14.30 -12.90
C ILE A 127 7.77 -13.74 -14.29
N LYS A 128 9.06 -13.52 -14.60
CA LYS A 128 9.49 -12.95 -15.88
C LYS A 128 9.17 -13.87 -17.06
N SER A 129 9.41 -15.17 -16.94
CA SER A 129 9.11 -16.14 -18.00
C SER A 129 7.60 -16.38 -18.15
N LEU A 130 6.85 -16.47 -17.04
CA LEU A 130 5.40 -16.59 -17.07
C LEU A 130 4.76 -15.35 -17.69
N TRP A 131 5.20 -14.14 -17.33
CA TRP A 131 4.66 -12.92 -17.91
C TRP A 131 4.89 -12.84 -19.43
N ALA A 132 6.00 -13.37 -19.94
CA ALA A 132 6.26 -13.44 -21.38
C ALA A 132 5.43 -14.52 -22.12
N ASP A 133 4.74 -15.42 -21.40
CA ASP A 133 3.96 -16.50 -22.00
C ASP A 133 2.66 -15.97 -22.65
N LYS A 134 2.37 -16.43 -23.87
CA LYS A 134 1.18 -16.00 -24.61
C LYS A 134 -0.14 -16.44 -23.96
N GLY A 135 -0.15 -17.55 -23.22
CA GLY A 135 -1.30 -18.00 -22.46
C GLY A 135 -1.59 -17.08 -21.28
N ILE A 136 -0.55 -16.68 -20.55
CA ILE A 136 -0.66 -15.69 -19.46
C ILE A 136 -1.14 -14.34 -19.99
N GLN A 137 -0.55 -13.83 -21.08
CA GLN A 137 -0.99 -12.59 -21.72
C GLN A 137 -2.46 -12.65 -22.15
N ARG A 138 -2.89 -13.77 -22.75
CA ARG A 138 -4.30 -13.97 -23.11
C ARG A 138 -5.24 -14.01 -21.90
N CYS A 139 -4.81 -14.60 -20.79
CA CYS A 139 -5.58 -14.58 -19.55
C CYS A 139 -5.70 -13.15 -19.01
N TYR A 140 -4.61 -12.40 -19.03
CA TYR A 140 -4.56 -11.01 -18.62
C TYR A 140 -5.45 -10.09 -19.49
N ASP A 141 -5.57 -10.35 -20.80
CA ASP A 141 -6.53 -9.64 -21.66
C ASP A 141 -7.99 -9.85 -21.23
N ASN A 142 -8.27 -10.96 -20.54
CA ASN A 142 -9.57 -11.31 -19.98
C ASN A 142 -9.73 -10.90 -18.50
N ARG A 143 -8.81 -10.10 -17.96
CA ARG A 143 -8.83 -9.70 -16.53
C ARG A 143 -10.12 -9.00 -16.09
N ALA A 144 -10.86 -8.37 -16.99
CA ALA A 144 -12.14 -7.76 -16.68
C ALA A 144 -13.19 -8.78 -16.19
N ASN A 145 -12.98 -10.07 -16.45
CA ASN A 145 -13.88 -11.15 -16.03
C ASN A 145 -13.60 -11.66 -14.61
N PHE A 146 -12.55 -11.17 -13.94
CA PHE A 146 -12.19 -11.58 -12.58
C PHE A 146 -11.59 -10.43 -11.77
N GLN A 147 -11.43 -10.63 -10.46
CA GLN A 147 -10.83 -9.62 -9.59
C GLN A 147 -9.32 -9.58 -9.82
N PHE A 148 -8.84 -8.51 -10.45
CA PHE A 148 -7.42 -8.30 -10.73
C PHE A 148 -7.05 -6.83 -10.54
N ALA A 149 -5.91 -6.57 -9.88
CA ALA A 149 -5.42 -5.21 -9.72
C ALA A 149 -4.71 -4.75 -11.00
N ASP A 150 -5.32 -3.80 -11.73
CA ASP A 150 -4.77 -3.30 -13.00
C ASP A 150 -3.34 -2.75 -12.87
N SER A 151 -3.00 -2.17 -11.72
CA SER A 151 -1.68 -1.60 -11.47
C SER A 151 -0.56 -2.64 -11.36
N THR A 152 -0.85 -3.94 -11.27
CA THR A 152 0.18 -4.96 -11.09
C THR A 152 1.07 -5.15 -12.33
N ILE A 153 0.63 -4.74 -13.52
CA ILE A 153 1.45 -4.79 -14.74
C ILE A 153 2.78 -4.08 -14.52
N HIS A 154 2.74 -2.91 -13.88
CA HIS A 154 3.93 -2.11 -13.58
C HIS A 154 4.97 -2.90 -12.80
N PHE A 155 4.53 -3.81 -11.91
CA PHE A 155 5.45 -4.65 -11.14
C PHE A 155 5.99 -5.85 -11.91
N PHE A 156 5.24 -6.38 -12.89
CA PHE A 156 5.74 -7.43 -13.76
C PHE A 156 6.78 -6.91 -14.75
N GLU A 157 6.55 -5.74 -15.33
CA GLU A 157 7.48 -5.08 -16.24
C GLU A 157 8.78 -4.68 -15.54
N ASP A 158 8.69 -4.20 -14.29
CA ASP A 158 9.83 -3.80 -13.47
C ASP A 158 10.37 -4.89 -12.54
N ILE A 159 10.05 -6.17 -12.79
CA ILE A 159 10.41 -7.26 -11.87
C ILE A 159 11.93 -7.36 -11.64
N ASP A 160 12.74 -6.99 -12.63
CA ASP A 160 14.19 -6.91 -12.50
C ASP A 160 14.62 -5.89 -11.45
N ARG A 161 13.99 -4.70 -11.42
CA ARG A 161 14.26 -3.65 -10.43
C ARG A 161 13.76 -4.03 -9.05
N ILE A 162 12.56 -4.62 -8.95
CA ILE A 162 11.89 -4.96 -7.69
C ILE A 162 12.60 -6.11 -6.97
N SER A 163 13.20 -7.03 -7.74
CA SER A 163 13.94 -8.18 -7.19
C SER A 163 15.32 -7.85 -6.61
N LEU A 164 15.83 -6.62 -6.77
CA LEU A 164 17.14 -6.24 -6.28
C LEU A 164 17.15 -6.21 -4.73
N GLY A 165 18.23 -6.70 -4.12
CA GLY A 165 18.35 -6.74 -2.65
C GLY A 165 18.25 -5.38 -1.96
N GLY A 166 18.59 -4.30 -2.67
CA GLY A 166 18.47 -2.91 -2.21
C GLY A 166 17.26 -2.15 -2.78
N TYR A 167 16.25 -2.86 -3.29
CA TYR A 167 15.06 -2.23 -3.85
C TYR A 167 14.35 -1.35 -2.81
N LYS A 168 14.20 -0.06 -3.15
CA LYS A 168 13.41 0.92 -2.40
C LYS A 168 12.21 1.35 -3.26
N PRO A 169 10.97 1.13 -2.81
CA PRO A 169 9.78 1.60 -3.53
C PRO A 169 9.83 3.09 -3.83
N THR A 170 9.55 3.43 -5.08
CA THR A 170 9.37 4.81 -5.52
C THR A 170 7.98 5.32 -5.11
N PRO A 171 7.75 6.65 -5.11
CA PRO A 171 6.40 7.19 -4.93
C PRO A 171 5.38 6.59 -5.92
N GLN A 172 5.81 6.32 -7.16
CA GLN A 172 4.99 5.66 -8.18
C GLN A 172 4.60 4.23 -7.77
N ASP A 173 5.56 3.45 -7.27
CA ASP A 173 5.30 2.10 -6.78
C ASP A 173 4.30 2.12 -5.62
N ILE A 174 4.44 3.08 -4.70
CA ILE A 174 3.55 3.24 -3.54
C ILE A 174 2.14 3.62 -3.98
N LEU A 175 2.01 4.47 -5.00
CA LEU A 175 0.71 4.84 -5.59
C LEU A 175 0.01 3.67 -6.25
N PHE A 176 0.76 2.87 -7.01
CA PHE A 176 0.26 1.69 -7.72
C PHE A 176 0.02 0.49 -6.81
N CYS A 177 0.68 0.42 -5.67
CA CYS A 177 0.49 -0.67 -4.73
C CYS A 177 -0.92 -0.65 -4.13
N ARG A 178 -1.64 -1.77 -4.32
CA ARG A 178 -2.93 -2.02 -3.69
C ARG A 178 -2.72 -2.34 -2.21
N THR A 179 -3.34 -1.55 -1.35
CA THR A 179 -3.42 -1.83 0.09
C THR A 179 -4.89 -1.78 0.46
N ALA A 180 -5.42 -2.87 1.00
CA ALA A 180 -6.78 -2.86 1.53
C ALA A 180 -6.83 -1.87 2.70
N THR A 181 -7.70 -0.86 2.60
CA THR A 181 -7.84 0.13 3.67
C THR A 181 -8.53 -0.54 4.86
N THR A 182 -7.80 -0.75 5.95
CA THR A 182 -8.36 -1.22 7.21
C THR A 182 -8.67 -0.02 8.11
N GLY A 183 -9.96 0.20 8.38
CA GLY A 183 -10.41 1.33 9.22
C GLY A 183 -10.28 2.70 8.54
N VAL A 184 -10.18 3.75 9.36
CA VAL A 184 -10.10 5.14 8.90
C VAL A 184 -8.64 5.52 8.71
N VAL A 185 -8.30 5.98 7.50
CA VAL A 185 -6.98 6.53 7.18
C VAL A 185 -7.11 8.05 7.03
N GLN A 186 -6.30 8.79 7.79
CA GLN A 186 -6.32 10.25 7.83
C GLN A 186 -4.95 10.78 7.43
N VAL A 187 -4.93 11.86 6.64
CA VAL A 187 -3.72 12.55 6.20
C VAL A 187 -3.91 14.03 6.45
N ASN A 188 -3.03 14.62 7.26
CA ASN A 188 -3.03 16.06 7.49
C ASN A 188 -2.06 16.72 6.51
N PHE A 189 -2.51 17.76 5.81
CA PHE A 189 -1.69 18.45 4.81
C PHE A 189 -2.08 19.93 4.69
N VAL A 190 -1.16 20.75 4.17
CA VAL A 190 -1.35 22.20 4.02
C VAL A 190 -1.31 22.60 2.56
N ILE A 191 -2.34 23.31 2.09
CA ILE A 191 -2.39 23.89 0.73
C ILE A 191 -2.59 25.40 0.86
N LYS A 192 -1.64 26.19 0.33
CA LYS A 192 -1.72 27.66 0.34
C LYS A 192 -2.07 28.24 1.71
N SER A 193 -1.42 27.74 2.77
CA SER A 193 -1.64 28.13 4.17
C SER A 193 -3.02 27.77 4.74
N ILE A 194 -3.75 26.83 4.12
CA ILE A 194 -4.98 26.25 4.65
C ILE A 194 -4.66 24.83 5.12
N ASP A 195 -4.95 24.54 6.40
CA ASP A 195 -4.81 23.23 7.01
C ASP A 195 -5.99 22.31 6.64
N PHE A 196 -5.69 21.15 6.07
CA PHE A 196 -6.67 20.10 5.76
C PHE A 196 -6.49 18.90 6.70
N GLU A 197 -7.64 18.32 7.09
CA GLU A 197 -7.76 17.17 7.97
C GLU A 197 -8.69 16.09 7.39
#